data_AF-A0A6B3EZP3-F1
#
_entry.id   AF-A0A6B3EZP3-F1
#
_cell.length_a   1.000
_cell.length_b   1.000
_cell.length_c   1.000
_cell.angle_alpha   90.00
_cell.angle_beta   90.00
_cell.angle_gamma   90.00
#
_symmetry.space_group_name_H-M   'P 1'
#
loop_
_entity.id
_entity.type
_entity.pdbx_description
1 polymer ?
#
loop_
_entity_poly.entity_id
_entity_poly.type
_entity_poly.pdbx_seq_one_letter_code
_entity_poly.pdbx_strand_id
1 'polypeptide(L)'
;EAELRTALSRARLLDWVDTLPHGLGTLVGEHGARLSGGQRQRLALARALLADFPVLVLDEPAEHLDLETADALTRDLLAATE
;
A
#
# COMPACT_ATOMS: atom_id res chain seq x y z
N GLU A 1 11.29 1.17 -11.52
CA GLU A 1 9.83 1.27 -11.77
C GLU A 1 9.10 -0.05 -11.48
N ALA A 2 9.58 -1.19 -11.99
CA ALA A 2 8.99 -2.50 -11.72
C ALA A 2 8.82 -2.80 -10.21
N GLU A 3 9.87 -2.60 -9.41
CA GLU A 3 9.82 -2.77 -7.94
C GLU A 3 8.75 -1.90 -7.28
N LEU A 4 8.60 -0.65 -7.74
CA LEU A 4 7.60 0.28 -7.22
C LEU A 4 6.18 -0.24 -7.47
N ARG A 5 5.91 -0.73 -8.69
CA ARG A 5 4.63 -1.34 -9.05
C ARG A 5 4.39 -2.62 -8.26
N THR A 6 5.39 -3.47 -8.07
CA THR A 6 5.30 -4.66 -7.23
C THR A 6 4.95 -4.31 -5.77
N ALA A 7 5.62 -3.32 -5.18
CA ALA A 7 5.32 -2.88 -3.82
C ALA A 7 3.90 -2.32 -3.68
N LEU A 8 3.44 -1.52 -4.65
CA LEU A 8 2.06 -1.02 -4.70
C LEU A 8 1.04 -2.14 -4.90
N SER A 9 1.37 -3.18 -5.68
CA SER A 9 0.52 -4.35 -5.88
C SER A 9 0.35 -5.13 -4.58
N ARG A 10 1.45 -5.44 -3.89
CA ARG A 10 1.44 -6.13 -2.59
C ARG A 10 0.69 -5.32 -1.52
N ALA A 11 0.70 -4.00 -1.63
CA ALA A 11 -0.05 -3.10 -0.76
C ALA A 11 -1.48 -2.83 -1.24
N ARG A 12 -2.01 -3.55 -2.25
CA ARG A 12 -3.39 -3.39 -2.78
C ARG A 12 -3.72 -1.96 -3.19
N LEU A 13 -2.73 -1.26 -3.76
CA LEU A 13 -2.84 0.15 -4.15
C LEU A 13 -2.59 0.35 -5.65
N LEU A 14 -2.02 -0.63 -6.34
CA LEU A 14 -1.66 -0.52 -7.76
C LEU A 14 -2.86 -0.22 -8.67
N ASP A 15 -3.97 -0.95 -8.51
CA ASP A 15 -5.18 -0.75 -9.32
C ASP A 15 -5.70 0.69 -9.20
N TRP A 16 -5.71 1.23 -7.98
CA TRP A 16 -6.08 2.62 -7.74
C TRP A 16 -5.08 3.58 -8.41
N VAL A 17 -3.77 3.35 -8.27
CA VAL A 17 -2.75 4.17 -8.94
C VAL A 17 -2.96 4.18 -10.46
N ASP A 18 -3.28 3.03 -11.04
CA ASP A 18 -3.52 2.90 -12.48
C ASP A 18 -4.79 3.62 -12.94
N THR A 19 -5.73 3.94 -12.04
CA THR A 19 -6.88 4.81 -12.34
C THR A 19 -6.55 6.32 -12.35
N LEU A 20 -5.38 6.72 -11.83
CA LEU A 20 -5.05 8.15 -11.72
C LEU A 20 -4.62 8.74 -13.07
N PRO A 21 -4.93 10.03 -13.35
CA PRO A 21 -4.65 10.65 -14.65
C PRO A 21 -3.17 10.64 -15.07
N HIS A 22 -2.26 10.60 -14.11
CA HIS A 22 -0.81 10.58 -14.33
C HIS A 22 -0.14 9.36 -13.69
N GLY A 23 -0.91 8.34 -13.29
CA GLY A 23 -0.40 7.16 -12.59
C GLY A 23 0.50 7.53 -11.41
N LEU A 24 1.73 7.00 -11.41
CA LEU A 24 2.78 7.27 -10.42
C LEU A 24 3.21 8.75 -10.35
N GLY A 25 3.02 9.53 -11.42
CA GLY A 25 3.32 10.96 -11.45
C GLY A 25 2.23 11.85 -10.84
N THR A 26 1.15 11.27 -10.32
CA THR A 26 0.02 12.04 -9.79
C THR A 26 0.37 12.74 -8.48
N LEU A 27 0.20 14.06 -8.43
CA LEU A 27 0.40 14.85 -7.22
C LEU A 27 -0.71 14.60 -6.20
N VAL A 28 -0.32 14.08 -5.02
CA VAL A 28 -1.24 13.74 -3.91
C VAL A 28 -1.47 14.88 -2.90
N GLY A 29 -0.88 16.06 -3.15
CA GLY A 29 -0.94 17.22 -2.25
C GLY A 29 0.01 17.11 -1.05
N GLU A 30 0.14 18.20 -0.28
CA GLU A 30 0.96 18.19 0.92
C GLU A 30 0.51 17.11 1.90
N HIS A 31 1.46 16.35 2.43
CA HIS A 31 1.20 15.26 3.39
C HIS A 31 0.13 14.25 2.91
N GLY A 32 -0.09 14.11 1.60
CA GLY A 32 -1.12 13.21 1.06
C GLY A 32 -2.55 13.68 1.34
N ALA A 33 -2.78 15.00 1.38
CA ALA A 33 -4.09 15.59 1.64
C ALA A 33 -5.21 15.11 0.68
N ARG A 34 -4.87 14.62 -0.51
CA ARG A 34 -5.83 14.10 -1.50
C ARG A 34 -6.11 12.60 -1.36
N LEU A 35 -5.46 11.92 -0.43
CA LEU A 35 -5.62 10.49 -0.18
C LEU A 35 -6.71 10.25 0.88
N SER A 36 -7.45 9.16 0.76
CA SER A 36 -8.25 8.64 1.87
C SER A 36 -7.33 8.10 2.98
N GLY A 37 -7.90 7.84 4.17
CA GLY A 37 -7.15 7.21 5.28
C GLY A 37 -6.52 5.88 4.87
N GLY A 38 -7.33 4.97 4.33
CA GLY A 38 -6.86 3.66 3.85
C GLY A 38 -5.88 3.74 2.66
N GLN A 39 -5.94 4.79 1.82
CA GLN A 39 -4.94 5.02 0.79
C GLN A 39 -3.60 5.46 1.39
N ARG A 40 -3.61 6.35 2.40
CA ARG A 40 -2.38 6.75 3.11
C ARG A 40 -1.73 5.57 3.82
N GLN A 41 -2.54 4.73 4.48
CA GLN A 41 -2.06 3.54 5.18
C GLN A 41 -1.44 2.53 4.20
N ARG A 42 -2.13 2.19 3.11
CA ARG A 42 -1.57 1.32 2.06
C ARG A 42 -0.33 1.91 1.39
N LEU A 43 -0.26 3.23 1.23
CA LEU A 43 0.96 3.88 0.72
C LEU A 43 2.13 3.76 1.70
N ALA A 44 1.88 3.92 3.00
CA ALA A 44 2.88 3.70 4.04
C ALA A 44 3.36 2.24 4.03
N LEU A 45 2.45 1.29 3.87
CA LEU A 45 2.76 -0.13 3.73
C LEU A 45 3.61 -0.42 2.49
N ALA A 46 3.24 0.11 1.32
CA ALA A 46 4.02 -0.03 0.09
C ALA A 46 5.46 0.49 0.28
N ARG A 47 5.63 1.61 1.00
CA ARG A 47 6.96 2.15 1.33
C ARG A 47 7.75 1.22 2.25
N ALA A 48 7.10 0.61 3.24
CA ALA A 48 7.74 -0.32 4.15
C ALA A 48 8.17 -1.61 3.44
N LEU A 49 7.32 -2.15 2.56
CA LEU A 49 7.62 -3.33 1.73
C LEU A 49 8.74 -3.05 0.72
N LEU A 50 8.77 -1.85 0.13
CA LEU A 50 9.83 -1.44 -0.80
C LEU A 50 11.17 -1.27 -0.09
N ALA A 51 11.16 -0.81 1.16
CA ALA A 51 12.35 -0.63 1.96
C ALA A 51 12.95 -1.95 2.46
N ASP A 52 12.19 -3.05 2.38
CA ASP A 52 12.63 -4.41 2.69
C ASP A 52 13.32 -4.52 4.06
N PHE A 53 12.69 -3.97 5.10
CA PHE A 53 13.22 -4.02 6.46
C PHE A 53 13.22 -5.46 6.99
N PRO A 54 14.26 -5.89 7.72
CA PRO A 54 14.35 -7.25 8.27
C PRO A 54 13.29 -7.55 9.34
N VAL A 55 12.70 -6.50 9.93
CA VAL A 55 11.59 -6.60 10.88
C VAL A 55 10.57 -5.52 10.54
N LEU A 56 9.32 -5.92 10.39
CA LEU A 56 8.19 -5.03 10.13
C LEU A 56 7.19 -5.10 11.29
N VAL A 57 6.92 -3.96 11.93
CA VAL A 57 5.90 -3.82 12.97
C VAL A 57 4.75 -3.00 12.40
N LEU A 58 3.54 -3.55 12.48
CA LEU A 58 2.34 -2.94 11.93
C LEU A 58 1.32 -2.75 13.06
N ASP A 59 0.92 -1.51 13.29
CA ASP A 59 -0.17 -1.19 14.22
C ASP A 59 -1.47 -1.10 13.42
N GLU A 60 -2.41 -2.00 13.72
CA GLU A 60 -3.71 -2.14 13.08
C GLU A 60 -3.70 -1.97 11.53
N PRO A 61 -2.89 -2.74 10.76
CA PRO A 61 -2.70 -2.53 9.32
C PRO A 61 -3.96 -2.70 8.47
N ALA A 62 -5.00 -3.31 9.02
CA ALA A 62 -6.28 -3.57 8.37
C ALA A 62 -7.43 -2.69 8.91
N GLU A 63 -7.12 -1.69 9.73
CA GLU A 63 -8.10 -0.73 10.22
C GLU A 63 -8.86 -0.08 9.04
N HIS A 64 -10.16 0.14 9.18
CA HIS A 64 -11.03 0.72 8.15
C HIS A 64 -11.20 -0.11 6.85
N LEU A 65 -10.74 -1.36 6.81
CA LEU A 65 -10.99 -2.29 5.70
C LEU A 65 -12.15 -3.23 6.03
N ASP A 66 -12.88 -3.66 5.01
CA ASP A 66 -13.81 -4.78 5.15
C ASP A 66 -13.04 -6.10 5.38
N LEU A 67 -13.71 -7.11 5.92
CA LEU A 67 -13.13 -8.40 6.28
C LEU A 67 -12.41 -9.08 5.10
N GLU A 68 -12.98 -9.04 3.90
CA GLU A 68 -12.39 -9.69 2.72
C GLU A 68 -11.07 -9.02 2.33
N THR A 69 -11.06 -7.68 2.30
CA THR A 69 -9.85 -6.90 2.01
C THR A 69 -8.78 -7.08 3.09
N ALA A 70 -9.17 -7.12 4.37
CA ALA A 70 -8.27 -7.34 5.49
C ALA A 70 -7.58 -8.71 5.44
N ASP A 71 -8.33 -9.78 5.16
CA ASP A 71 -7.81 -11.14 5.02
C ASP A 71 -6.86 -11.24 3.82
N ALA A 72 -7.23 -10.61 2.70
CA ALA A 72 -6.40 -10.57 1.51
C ALA A 72 -5.07 -9.84 1.76
N LEU A 73 -5.12 -8.69 2.45
CA LEU A 73 -3.93 -7.94 2.84
C LEU A 73 -3.01 -8.76 3.75
N THR A 74 -3.58 -9.44 4.74
CA THR A 74 -2.81 -10.25 5.69
C THR A 74 -2.09 -11.40 4.97
N ARG A 75 -2.76 -12.08 4.03
CA ARG A 75 -2.11 -13.12 3.20
C ARG A 75 -0.97 -12.57 2.37
N ASP A 76 -1.16 -11.41 1.74
CA ASP A 76 -0.12 -10.79 0.92
C ASP A 76 1.11 -10.41 1.77
N LEU A 77 0.90 -9.97 3.01
CA LEU A 77 1.98 -9.62 3.94
C LEU A 77 2.77 -10.83 4.40
N LEU A 78 2.10 -11.94 4.71
CA LEU A 78 2.78 -13.18 5.09
C LEU A 78 3.60 -13.75 3.92
N ALA A 79 3.02 -13.78 2.72
CA ALA A 79 3.74 -14.18 1.51
C ALA A 79 4.85 -13.19 1.14
N ALA A 80 4.80 -11.97 1.69
CA ALA A 80 5.80 -10.97 1.39
C ALA A 80 7.12 -11.12 2.17
N THR A 81 7.05 -11.83 3.29
CA THR A 81 8.15 -12.06 4.23
C THR A 81 8.79 -13.44 4.11
N GLU A 82 8.33 -14.28 3.18
CA GLU A 82 8.94 -15.55 2.77
C GLU A 82 9.94 -15.35 1.62
#